data_AF-A0A653ZJ74-F1
#
_entry.id   AF-A0A653ZJ74-F1
#
_cell.length_a   1.000
_cell.length_b   1.000
_cell.length_c   1.000
_cell.angle_alpha   90.00
_cell.angle_beta   90.00
_cell.angle_gamma   90.00
#
_symmetry.space_group_name_H-M   'P 1'
#
loop_
_entity.id
_entity.type
_entity.pdbx_description
1 polymer ?
#
loop_
_entity_poly.entity_id
_entity_poly.type
_entity_poly.pdbx_seq_one_letter_code
_entity_poly.pdbx_strand_id
1 'polypeptide(L)'
;MAKPTGSTGTTVTLFGASDLLDEALSNQLGQRGCKTHFVTVPSGWLRSATHAIMRLDTTAGAAALEELAETPEPRSHVIAVCPEQIDPAESDRLREMCRACGSHHDVSLIWHTPLGADAPVNRAAATALAVSVADEMVGHSPGGGPSFVARPLTLEVDPHQ
;
A
#
# COMPACT_ATOMS: atom_id res chain seq x y z
N MET A 1 12.44 1.35 -27.67
CA MET A 1 11.40 1.53 -26.62
C MET A 1 11.34 0.24 -25.81
N ALA A 2 11.85 0.26 -24.59
CA ALA A 2 11.78 -0.91 -23.70
C ALA A 2 10.32 -1.09 -23.26
N LYS A 3 9.76 -2.27 -23.50
CA LYS A 3 8.45 -2.67 -23.00
C LYS A 3 8.57 -2.82 -21.48
N PRO A 4 7.70 -2.21 -20.66
CA PRO A 4 7.73 -2.50 -19.23
C PRO A 4 7.38 -3.98 -19.09
N THR A 5 8.28 -4.75 -18.48
CA THR A 5 8.00 -6.10 -17.97
C THR A 5 7.11 -5.95 -16.73
N GLY A 6 5.91 -5.41 -16.91
CA GLY A 6 4.89 -5.43 -15.87
C GLY A 6 4.45 -6.88 -15.67
N SER A 7 4.34 -7.29 -14.41
CA SER A 7 3.85 -8.62 -14.04
C SER A 7 2.39 -8.78 -14.48
N THR A 8 2.17 -9.16 -15.73
CA THR A 8 0.84 -9.41 -16.27
C THR A 8 0.21 -10.58 -15.52
N GLY A 9 -0.86 -10.32 -14.77
CA GLY A 9 -1.61 -11.35 -14.05
C GLY A 9 -1.34 -11.47 -12.55
N THR A 10 -0.55 -10.57 -11.94
CA THR A 10 -0.47 -10.51 -10.46
C THR A 10 -1.82 -10.12 -9.88
N THR A 11 -2.30 -10.88 -8.90
CA THR A 11 -3.42 -10.47 -8.04
C THR A 11 -2.85 -9.76 -6.82
N VAL A 12 -3.27 -8.50 -6.62
CA VAL A 12 -2.93 -7.69 -5.46
C VAL A 12 -4.12 -7.68 -4.51
N THR A 13 -3.91 -8.07 -3.26
CA THR A 13 -4.92 -7.97 -2.21
C THR A 13 -4.88 -6.56 -1.62
N LEU A 14 -5.98 -5.83 -1.70
CA LEU A 14 -6.13 -4.49 -1.15
C LEU A 14 -6.97 -4.56 0.13
N PHE A 15 -6.32 -4.37 1.28
CA PHE A 15 -6.98 -4.22 2.57
C PHE A 15 -7.29 -2.74 2.80
N GLY A 16 -8.57 -2.38 2.70
CA GLY A 16 -9.00 -0.98 2.65
C GLY A 16 -10.45 -0.77 3.12
N ALA A 17 -11.13 0.22 2.54
CA ALA A 17 -12.47 0.65 2.91
C ALA A 17 -13.44 0.82 1.71
N SER A 18 -12.99 0.52 0.48
CA SER A 18 -13.72 0.79 -0.77
C SER A 18 -14.11 2.26 -0.97
N ASP A 19 -13.18 3.17 -0.72
CA ASP A 19 -13.34 4.60 -0.99
C ASP A 19 -12.61 5.04 -2.28
N LEU A 20 -12.51 6.36 -2.49
CA LEU A 20 -11.86 6.94 -3.67
C LEU A 20 -10.40 6.52 -3.85
N LEU A 21 -9.65 6.31 -2.76
CA LEU A 21 -8.26 5.86 -2.85
C LEU A 21 -8.21 4.40 -3.31
N ASP A 22 -9.11 3.55 -2.81
CA ASP A 22 -9.16 2.15 -3.20
C ASP A 22 -9.57 1.98 -4.66
N GLU A 23 -10.53 2.79 -5.14
CA GLU A 23 -10.90 2.88 -6.54
C GLU A 23 -9.71 3.33 -7.41
N ALA A 24 -9.01 4.38 -6.99
CA ALA A 24 -7.83 4.90 -7.70
C ALA A 24 -6.70 3.86 -7.76
N LEU A 25 -6.43 3.16 -6.66
CA LEU A 25 -5.45 2.07 -6.58
C LEU A 25 -5.80 0.95 -7.53
N SER A 26 -7.05 0.49 -7.51
CA SER A 26 -7.50 -0.57 -8.41
C SER A 26 -7.39 -0.19 -9.88
N ASN A 27 -7.75 1.06 -10.23
CA ASN A 27 -7.60 1.57 -11.59
C ASN A 27 -6.12 1.61 -12.03
N GLN A 28 -5.22 2.11 -11.17
CA GLN A 28 -3.80 2.19 -11.48
C GLN A 28 -3.12 0.81 -11.57
N LEU A 29 -3.51 -0.13 -10.72
CA LEU A 29 -3.08 -1.53 -10.79
C LEU A 29 -3.58 -2.21 -12.06
N GLY A 30 -4.85 -2.00 -12.42
CA GLY A 30 -5.46 -2.51 -13.66
C GLY A 30 -4.73 -2.01 -14.92
N GLN A 31 -4.36 -0.73 -14.96
CA GLN A 31 -3.58 -0.14 -16.05
C GLN A 31 -2.19 -0.78 -16.20
N ARG A 32 -1.63 -1.33 -15.11
CA ARG A 32 -0.35 -2.06 -15.10
C ARG A 32 -0.51 -3.58 -15.31
N GLY A 33 -1.74 -4.06 -15.54
CA GLY A 33 -2.03 -5.46 -15.83
C GLY A 33 -2.21 -6.34 -14.59
N CYS A 34 -2.39 -5.75 -13.42
CA CYS A 34 -2.71 -6.45 -12.18
C CYS A 34 -4.23 -6.62 -12.02
N LYS A 35 -4.64 -7.59 -11.20
CA LYS A 35 -6.02 -7.74 -10.70
C LYS A 35 -6.08 -7.35 -9.24
N THR A 36 -7.16 -6.73 -8.81
CA THR A 36 -7.35 -6.33 -7.40
C THR A 36 -8.35 -7.26 -6.72
N HIS A 37 -8.01 -7.74 -5.53
CA HIS A 37 -8.94 -8.42 -4.62
C HIS A 37 -9.14 -7.55 -3.38
N PHE A 38 -10.36 -7.06 -3.17
CA PHE A 38 -10.66 -6.14 -2.07
C PHE A 38 -11.02 -6.88 -0.78
N VAL A 39 -10.46 -6.41 0.33
CA VAL A 39 -10.79 -6.85 1.68
C VAL A 39 -11.12 -5.60 2.51
N THR A 40 -12.40 -5.40 2.79
CA THR A 40 -12.89 -4.22 3.52
C THR A 40 -13.37 -4.54 4.94
N VAL A 41 -13.47 -5.83 5.26
CA VAL A 41 -13.82 -6.33 6.59
C VAL A 41 -12.51 -6.71 7.30
N PRO A 42 -12.36 -6.46 8.62
CA PRO A 42 -11.17 -6.85 9.38
C PRO A 42 -11.09 -8.38 9.56
N SER A 43 -10.79 -9.09 8.48
CA SER A 43 -10.61 -10.55 8.46
C SER A 43 -9.20 -10.98 8.83
N GLY A 44 -8.29 -10.03 9.05
CA GLY A 44 -6.88 -10.29 9.25
C GLY A 44 -6.13 -10.66 7.95
N TRP A 45 -4.95 -11.25 8.09
CA TRP A 45 -4.06 -11.57 6.97
C TRP A 45 -4.53 -12.79 6.18
N LEU A 46 -4.62 -12.64 4.86
CA LEU A 46 -4.93 -13.76 3.97
C LEU A 46 -3.64 -14.50 3.61
N ARG A 47 -3.47 -15.74 4.07
CA ARG A 47 -2.28 -16.57 3.78
C ARG A 47 -2.00 -16.80 2.29
N SER A 48 -3.01 -16.64 1.43
CA SER A 48 -2.86 -16.71 -0.03
C SER A 48 -2.36 -15.41 -0.66
N ALA A 49 -2.31 -14.31 0.09
CA ALA A 49 -1.84 -13.02 -0.40
C ALA A 49 -0.31 -12.99 -0.48
N THR A 50 0.20 -12.96 -1.71
CA THR A 50 1.64 -12.79 -1.98
C THR A 50 2.01 -11.34 -2.27
N HIS A 51 1.05 -10.55 -2.76
CA HIS A 51 1.18 -9.12 -3.03
C HIS A 51 0.01 -8.42 -2.34
N ALA A 52 0.29 -7.45 -1.47
CA ALA A 52 -0.75 -6.76 -0.73
C ALA A 52 -0.49 -5.26 -0.58
N ILE A 53 -1.58 -4.50 -0.57
CA ILE A 53 -1.60 -3.10 -0.14
C ILE A 53 -2.46 -3.05 1.11
N MET A 54 -1.93 -2.50 2.20
CA MET A 54 -2.62 -2.37 3.47
C MET A 54 -2.77 -0.90 3.82
N ARG A 55 -4.01 -0.43 3.88
CA ARG A 55 -4.33 0.91 4.35
C ARG A 55 -4.48 0.93 5.85
N LEU A 56 -3.47 1.46 6.53
CA LEU A 56 -3.36 1.40 7.99
C LEU A 56 -4.32 2.38 8.70
N ASP A 57 -4.92 3.32 7.96
CA ASP A 57 -6.05 4.14 8.39
C ASP A 57 -7.39 3.42 8.41
N THR A 58 -7.45 2.18 7.89
CA THR A 58 -8.66 1.36 7.84
C THR A 58 -8.57 0.19 8.82
N THR A 59 -9.70 -0.26 9.34
CA THR A 59 -9.74 -1.41 10.25
C THR A 59 -9.28 -2.70 9.58
N ALA A 60 -9.57 -2.86 8.29
CA ALA A 60 -9.11 -4.01 7.50
C ALA A 60 -7.59 -4.05 7.36
N GLY A 61 -6.97 -2.92 6.99
CA GLY A 61 -5.51 -2.84 6.84
C GLY A 61 -4.77 -2.95 8.17
N ALA A 62 -5.28 -2.35 9.24
CA ALA A 62 -4.71 -2.49 10.57
C ALA A 62 -4.73 -3.95 11.06
N ALA A 63 -5.87 -4.63 10.96
CA ALA A 63 -5.98 -6.05 11.33
C ALA A 63 -5.07 -6.96 10.49
N ALA A 64 -4.91 -6.66 9.20
CA ALA A 64 -4.01 -7.39 8.32
C ALA A 64 -2.54 -7.22 8.72
N LEU A 65 -2.11 -6.01 9.11
CA LEU A 65 -0.74 -5.76 9.56
C LEU A 65 -0.43 -6.51 10.87
N GLU A 66 -1.37 -6.51 11.82
CA GLU A 66 -1.22 -7.21 13.09
C GLU A 66 -1.01 -8.72 12.87
N GLU A 67 -1.85 -9.38 12.06
CA GLU A 67 -1.71 -10.81 11.80
C GLU A 67 -0.52 -11.15 10.89
N LEU A 68 -0.16 -10.26 9.96
CA LEU A 68 1.03 -10.44 9.12
C LEU A 68 2.30 -10.49 9.96
N ALA A 69 2.41 -9.65 11.01
CA ALA A 69 3.57 -9.64 11.91
C ALA A 69 3.79 -11.00 12.61
N GLU A 70 2.72 -11.77 12.80
CA GLU A 70 2.75 -13.10 13.41
C GLU A 70 2.89 -14.24 12.37
N THR A 71 2.90 -13.91 11.07
CA THR A 71 2.86 -14.89 9.97
C THR A 71 4.12 -14.80 9.10
N PRO A 72 5.26 -15.40 9.51
CA PRO A 72 6.54 -15.25 8.80
C PRO A 72 6.60 -15.91 7.41
N GLU A 73 5.72 -16.90 7.15
CA GLU A 73 5.68 -17.63 5.88
C GLU A 73 4.23 -17.85 5.37
N PRO A 74 4.01 -17.88 4.04
CA PRO A 74 4.98 -17.60 2.98
C PRO A 74 5.35 -16.12 2.94
N ARG A 75 6.53 -15.83 2.39
CA ARG A 75 6.96 -14.44 2.21
C ARG A 75 6.05 -13.71 1.21
N SER A 76 5.78 -12.44 1.52
CA SER A 76 4.90 -11.56 0.73
C SER A 76 5.55 -10.21 0.49
N HIS A 77 5.17 -9.56 -0.61
CA HIS A 77 5.48 -8.17 -0.90
C HIS A 77 4.29 -7.29 -0.50
N VAL A 78 4.55 -6.33 0.38
CA VAL A 78 3.51 -5.59 1.09
C VAL A 78 3.81 -4.09 1.05
N ILE A 79 2.82 -3.31 0.65
CA ILE A 79 2.87 -1.85 0.75
C ILE A 79 1.90 -1.42 1.84
N ALA A 80 2.43 -0.90 2.94
CA ALA A 80 1.65 -0.24 3.96
C ALA A 80 1.46 1.24 3.56
N VAL A 81 0.21 1.67 3.42
CA VAL A 81 -0.17 3.05 3.11
C VAL A 81 -0.77 3.65 4.37
N CYS A 82 -0.20 4.75 4.84
CA CYS A 82 -0.62 5.38 6.08
C CYS A 82 -0.68 6.90 5.93
N PRO A 83 -1.75 7.57 6.39
CA PRO A 83 -1.74 9.00 6.51
C PRO A 83 -0.73 9.44 7.58
N GLU A 84 -0.10 10.59 7.38
CA GLU A 84 0.75 11.22 8.37
C GLU A 84 -0.05 11.45 9.66
N GLN A 85 0.47 10.91 10.77
CA GLN A 85 -0.18 11.05 12.07
C GLN A 85 0.25 12.35 12.73
N ILE A 86 -0.69 12.99 13.42
CA ILE A 86 -0.40 14.17 14.25
C ILE A 86 0.46 13.76 15.46
N ASP A 87 0.25 12.55 15.98
CA ASP A 87 1.03 11.98 17.08
C ASP A 87 2.30 11.27 16.56
N PRO A 88 3.51 11.75 16.91
CA PRO A 88 4.75 11.08 16.57
C PRO A 88 4.87 9.67 17.17
N ALA A 89 4.28 9.43 18.35
CA ALA A 89 4.35 8.13 19.01
C ALA A 89 3.59 7.05 18.23
N GLU A 90 2.46 7.42 17.63
CA GLU A 90 1.68 6.54 16.75
C GLU A 90 2.44 6.26 15.45
N SER A 91 3.05 7.29 14.86
CA SER A 91 3.92 7.12 13.69
C SER A 91 5.07 6.13 13.95
N ASP A 92 5.75 6.28 15.09
CA ASP A 92 6.86 5.41 15.47
C ASP A 92 6.41 3.98 15.78
N ARG A 93 5.25 3.81 16.41
CA ARG A 93 4.63 2.49 16.60
C ARG A 93 4.38 1.79 15.27
N LEU A 94 3.79 2.48 14.29
CA LEU A 94 3.53 1.91 12.96
C LEU A 94 4.83 1.60 12.21
N ARG A 95 5.85 2.45 12.30
CA ARG A 95 7.17 2.16 11.73
C ARG A 95 7.75 0.89 12.31
N GLU A 96 7.68 0.72 13.62
CA GLU A 96 8.25 -0.46 14.29
C GLU A 96 7.48 -1.73 13.94
N MET A 97 6.14 -1.67 13.85
CA MET A 97 5.33 -2.80 13.38
C MET A 97 5.69 -3.20 11.95
N CYS A 98 5.77 -2.23 11.03
CA CYS A 98 6.17 -2.53 9.64
C CYS A 98 7.61 -3.03 9.54
N ARG A 99 8.53 -2.52 10.38
CA ARG A 99 9.91 -3.02 10.47
C ARG A 99 9.96 -4.46 10.95
N ALA A 100 9.16 -4.82 11.96
CA ALA A 100 9.06 -6.20 12.43
C ALA A 100 8.60 -7.12 11.30
N CYS A 101 7.55 -6.75 10.56
CA CYS A 101 7.10 -7.48 9.37
C CYS A 101 8.22 -7.61 8.32
N GLY A 102 9.01 -6.55 8.10
CA GLY A 102 10.14 -6.55 7.15
C GLY A 102 11.28 -7.52 7.48
N SER A 103 11.26 -8.14 8.67
CA SER A 103 12.20 -9.24 9.01
C SER A 103 11.89 -10.53 8.24
N HIS A 104 10.65 -10.68 7.76
CA HIS A 104 10.16 -11.88 7.07
C HIS A 104 9.56 -11.57 5.69
N HIS A 105 8.98 -10.38 5.53
CA HIS A 105 8.33 -9.91 4.32
C HIS A 105 9.16 -8.83 3.62
N ASP A 106 8.78 -8.48 2.39
CA ASP A 106 9.25 -7.25 1.77
C ASP A 106 8.21 -6.16 2.00
N VAL A 107 8.54 -5.16 2.83
CA VAL A 107 7.58 -4.16 3.32
C VAL A 107 8.01 -2.74 2.94
N SER A 108 7.18 -2.06 2.16
CA SER A 108 7.31 -0.63 1.87
C SER A 108 6.24 0.15 2.63
N LEU A 109 6.65 1.05 3.52
CA LEU A 109 5.75 1.98 4.21
C LEU A 109 5.75 3.34 3.51
N ILE A 110 4.59 3.74 3.02
CA ILE A 110 4.36 5.01 2.32
C ILE A 110 3.47 5.89 3.21
N TRP A 111 4.04 7.00 3.66
CA TRP A 111 3.30 8.05 4.37
C TRP A 111 2.69 9.01 3.36
N HIS A 112 1.44 9.44 3.58
CA HIS A 112 0.79 10.45 2.74
C HIS A 112 0.08 11.50 3.57
N THR A 113 -0.13 12.69 3.03
CA THR A 113 -0.94 13.71 3.69
C THR A 113 -2.39 13.21 3.85
N PRO A 114 -3.06 13.47 4.99
CA PRO A 114 -4.45 13.09 5.18
C PRO A 114 -5.35 13.59 4.04
N LEU A 115 -6.16 12.68 3.51
CA LEU A 115 -7.11 13.00 2.45
C LEU A 115 -8.32 13.73 3.06
N GLY A 116 -8.49 15.01 2.72
CA GLY A 116 -9.51 15.89 3.30
C GLY A 116 -10.93 15.70 2.74
N ALA A 117 -11.89 16.47 3.26
CA ALA A 117 -13.31 16.37 2.88
C ALA A 117 -13.66 16.96 1.48
N ASP A 118 -12.76 17.76 0.88
CA ASP A 118 -13.02 18.40 -0.42
C ASP A 118 -12.85 17.43 -1.60
N ALA A 119 -13.98 17.06 -2.20
CA ALA A 119 -14.08 15.99 -3.20
C ALA A 119 -13.15 16.10 -4.43
N PRO A 120 -12.96 17.26 -5.10
CA PRO A 120 -12.12 17.32 -6.31
C PRO A 120 -10.61 17.28 -6.01
N VAL A 121 -10.15 18.00 -4.98
CA VAL A 121 -8.74 18.01 -4.56
C VAL A 121 -8.34 16.65 -4.01
N ASN A 122 -9.25 16.01 -3.25
CA ASN A 122 -9.03 14.68 -2.71
C ASN A 122 -8.91 13.63 -3.83
N ARG A 123 -9.72 13.72 -4.91
CA ARG A 123 -9.59 12.79 -6.05
C ARG A 123 -8.24 12.88 -6.75
N ALA A 124 -7.72 14.09 -6.95
CA ALA A 124 -6.40 14.29 -7.57
C ALA A 124 -5.28 13.73 -6.67
N ALA A 125 -5.31 14.05 -5.37
CA ALA A 125 -4.34 13.54 -4.40
C ALA A 125 -4.40 12.01 -4.28
N ALA A 126 -5.59 11.42 -4.20
CA ALA A 126 -5.80 9.97 -4.18
C ALA A 126 -5.28 9.30 -5.46
N THR A 127 -5.47 9.93 -6.62
CA THR A 127 -4.94 9.42 -7.89
C THR A 127 -3.41 9.45 -7.92
N ALA A 128 -2.80 10.55 -7.48
CA ALA A 128 -1.35 10.68 -7.44
C ALA A 128 -0.71 9.68 -6.46
N LEU A 129 -1.30 9.53 -5.27
CA LEU A 129 -0.93 8.50 -4.30
C LEU A 129 -1.06 7.10 -4.91
N ALA A 130 -2.18 6.80 -5.57
CA ALA A 130 -2.41 5.52 -6.21
C ALA A 130 -1.39 5.20 -7.31
N VAL A 131 -0.96 6.20 -8.10
CA VAL A 131 0.11 6.04 -9.09
C VAL A 131 1.40 5.61 -8.40
N SER A 132 1.85 6.33 -7.37
CA SER A 132 3.10 6.01 -6.67
C SER A 132 3.07 4.66 -5.97
N VAL A 133 1.93 4.28 -5.36
CA VAL A 133 1.75 2.96 -4.73
C VAL A 133 1.77 1.85 -5.80
N ALA A 134 1.07 2.04 -6.91
CA ALA A 134 1.03 1.03 -7.98
C ALA A 134 2.38 0.87 -8.69
N ASP A 135 3.15 1.95 -8.85
CA ASP A 135 4.51 1.89 -9.39
C ASP A 135 5.46 1.12 -8.48
N GLU A 136 5.36 1.31 -7.16
CA GLU A 136 6.12 0.52 -6.19
C GLU A 136 5.76 -0.96 -6.24
N MET A 137 4.45 -1.26 -6.26
CA MET A 137 3.94 -2.64 -6.27
C MET A 137 4.44 -3.41 -7.50
N VAL A 138 4.55 -2.74 -8.64
CA VAL A 138 4.99 -3.36 -9.90
C VAL A 138 6.51 -3.28 -10.07
N GLY A 139 7.17 -2.28 -9.46
CA GLY A 139 8.62 -2.12 -9.46
C GLY A 139 9.36 -3.16 -8.62
N HIS A 140 8.64 -3.88 -7.75
CA HIS A 140 9.21 -4.94 -6.94
C HIS A 140 9.82 -6.07 -7.79
N SER A 141 11.09 -6.38 -7.51
CA SER A 141 11.79 -7.51 -8.11
C SER A 141 11.80 -8.70 -7.14
N PRO A 142 11.22 -9.86 -7.51
CA PRO A 142 11.02 -11.00 -6.61
C PRO A 142 12.30 -11.73 -6.15
N GLY A 143 13.48 -11.20 -6.47
CA GLY A 143 14.79 -11.76 -6.12
C GLY A 143 15.48 -11.15 -4.90
N GLY A 144 14.95 -10.07 -4.31
CA GLY A 144 15.51 -9.46 -3.10
C GLY A 144 15.19 -10.26 -1.83
N GLY A 145 15.97 -10.15 -0.75
CA GLY A 145 15.64 -10.70 0.58
C GLY A 145 14.59 -9.88 1.33
N PRO A 146 14.08 -10.34 2.50
CA PRO A 146 13.20 -9.54 3.36
C PRO A 146 13.76 -8.15 3.59
N SER A 147 12.89 -7.15 3.58
CA SER A 147 13.31 -5.76 3.63
C SER A 147 12.23 -4.86 4.23
N PHE A 148 12.67 -3.73 4.78
CA PHE A 148 11.79 -2.66 5.21
C PHE A 148 12.31 -1.32 4.70
N VAL A 149 11.45 -0.60 3.98
CA VAL A 149 11.71 0.77 3.52
C VAL A 149 10.56 1.65 3.96
N ALA A 150 10.85 2.79 4.60
CA ALA A 150 9.85 3.80 4.92
C ALA A 150 10.15 5.08 4.17
N ARG A 151 9.14 5.68 3.52
CA ARG A 151 9.30 6.93 2.79
C ARG A 151 8.11 7.87 2.96
N PRO A 152 8.34 9.18 3.08
CA PRO A 152 7.29 10.17 2.89
C PRO A 152 6.92 10.26 1.41
N LEU A 153 5.63 10.38 1.10
CA LEU A 153 5.19 10.78 -0.22
C LEU A 153 4.97 12.28 -0.23
N THR A 154 5.90 13.00 -0.87
CA THR A 154 5.71 14.41 -1.18
C THR A 154 4.94 14.50 -2.48
N LEU A 155 3.64 14.78 -2.42
CA LEU A 155 2.84 15.05 -3.62
C LEU A 155 3.18 16.47 -4.10
N GLU A 156 3.99 16.58 -5.14
CA GLU A 156 4.15 17.86 -5.84
C GLU A 156 2.80 18.19 -6.52
N VAL A 157 2.01 19.03 -5.87
CA VAL A 157 0.83 19.63 -6.50
C VAL A 157 1.37 20.65 -7.49
N ASP A 158 1.35 20.32 -8.77
CA ASP A 158 1.69 21.27 -9.83
C ASP A 158 0.69 22.45 -9.76
N PRO A 159 1.13 23.68 -9.44
CA PRO A 159 0.23 24.82 -9.24
C PRO A 159 -0.34 25.39 -10.56
N HIS A 160 -0.20 24.68 -11.69
CA HIS A 160 -0.58 25.14 -13.02
C HIS A 160 -1.70 24.35 -13.72
N GLN A 161 -2.62 23.72 -12.97
CA GLN A 161 -3.85 23.12 -13.55
C GLN A 161 -5.14 23.74 -13.00
#